data_AF-A0A1V5ZD53-F1
#
_entry.id   AF-A0A1V5ZD53-F1
#
_cell.length_a   1.000
_cell.length_b   1.000
_cell.length_c   1.000
_cell.angle_alpha   90.00
_cell.angle_beta   90.00
_cell.angle_gamma   90.00
#
_symmetry.space_group_name_H-M   'P 1'
#
loop_
_entity.id
_entity.type
_entity.pdbx_description
1 polymer ?
#
loop_
_entity_poly.entity_id
_entity_poly.type
_entity_poly.pdbx_seq_one_letter_code
_entity_poly.pdbx_strand_id
1 'polypeptide(L)'
;MFWIRVAAIAIIALFLAAIPIGADLLPGAVPENQQLSITTLIDVIGFVSLDTSFDWSISSGTLEDRIFGPNETMASLLYRDSLMTNGGHLALSSSVELDTRNQTKGLYNFNTGKVVTYESIEGSHLVADESLVMSTGGNYTDSGNIGRCVFASGSSASAPAFCNTVRARSSLINVNSAQYSTSAKARVVAADGSVPSALSYQITLTPNPASDLGQAVGTVVTEFSGDIMEARGTGESWNKASVTNTMKDKAKVSGGIIQFSKAFDYQSGLSVI
;
A
#
# COMPACT_ATOMS: atom_id res chain seq x y z
N MET A 1 25.38 -9.35 -43.92
CA MET A 1 25.16 -8.14 -43.08
C MET A 1 23.75 -7.57 -43.14
N PHE A 2 23.06 -7.60 -44.29
CA PHE A 2 21.70 -7.04 -44.43
C PHE A 2 20.64 -7.74 -43.57
N TRP A 3 20.62 -9.08 -43.58
CA TRP A 3 19.67 -9.91 -42.81
C TRP A 3 19.80 -9.76 -41.29
N ILE A 4 21.02 -9.53 -40.78
CA ILE A 4 21.26 -9.29 -39.35
C ILE A 4 20.71 -7.93 -38.92
N ARG A 5 20.79 -6.91 -39.79
CA ARG A 5 20.22 -5.59 -39.54
C ARG A 5 18.69 -5.59 -39.56
N VAL A 6 18.07 -6.36 -40.46
CA VAL A 6 16.61 -6.54 -40.50
C VAL A 6 16.11 -7.29 -39.28
N ALA A 7 16.81 -8.35 -38.84
CA ALA A 7 16.47 -9.06 -37.61
C ALA A 7 16.62 -8.20 -36.36
N ALA A 8 17.68 -7.38 -36.27
CA ALA A 8 17.87 -6.44 -35.17
C ALA A 8 16.77 -5.35 -35.13
N ILE A 9 16.37 -4.81 -36.28
CA ILE A 9 15.26 -3.84 -36.37
C ILE A 9 13.92 -4.51 -36.01
N ALA A 10 13.68 -5.75 -36.42
CA ALA A 10 12.48 -6.49 -36.06
C ALA A 10 12.42 -6.80 -34.54
N ILE A 11 13.55 -7.17 -33.92
CA ILE A 11 13.63 -7.39 -32.48
C ILE A 11 13.45 -6.08 -31.70
N ILE A 12 14.07 -4.98 -32.14
CA ILE A 12 13.88 -3.65 -31.53
C ILE A 12 12.43 -3.16 -31.70
N ALA A 13 11.81 -3.41 -32.86
CA ALA A 13 10.39 -3.10 -33.09
C ALA A 13 9.45 -3.98 -32.24
N LEU A 14 9.83 -5.24 -31.98
CA LEU A 14 9.09 -6.14 -31.08
C LEU A 14 9.22 -5.72 -29.60
N PHE A 15 10.38 -5.17 -29.19
CA PHE A 15 10.57 -4.59 -27.85
C PHE A 15 9.91 -3.21 -27.68
N LEU A 16 9.68 -2.47 -28.78
CA LEU A 16 8.94 -1.21 -28.79
C LEU A 16 7.41 -1.39 -28.82
N ALA A 17 6.92 -2.60 -29.09
CA ALA A 17 5.53 -2.99 -28.84
C ALA A 17 5.31 -3.23 -27.33
N ALA A 18 5.55 -2.20 -26.51
CA ALA A 18 5.06 -2.18 -25.14
C ALA A 18 3.53 -2.20 -25.22
N ILE A 19 2.93 -3.32 -24.84
CA ILE A 19 1.47 -3.42 -24.66
C ILE A 19 1.10 -2.32 -23.65
N PRO A 20 0.08 -1.49 -23.93
CA PRO A 20 -0.38 -0.52 -22.94
C PRO A 20 -0.91 -1.28 -21.72
N ILE A 21 -0.07 -1.35 -20.69
CA ILE A 21 -0.51 -1.74 -19.34
C ILE A 21 -1.10 -0.47 -18.74
N GLY A 22 -2.42 -0.31 -18.89
CA GLY A 22 -3.19 0.58 -18.05
C GLY A 22 -3.14 0.14 -16.58
N ALA A 23 -3.82 0.87 -15.73
CA ALA A 23 -3.95 0.60 -14.31
C ALA A 23 -5.43 0.72 -13.91
N ASP A 24 -5.76 0.31 -12.67
CA ASP A 24 -7.00 0.78 -12.05
C ASP A 24 -7.03 2.31 -12.12
N LEU A 25 -8.17 2.85 -12.55
CA LEU A 25 -8.32 4.29 -12.71
C LEU A 25 -8.43 4.93 -11.33
N LEU A 26 -7.37 5.59 -10.87
CA LEU A 26 -7.38 6.32 -9.61
C LEU A 26 -8.13 7.66 -9.76
N PRO A 27 -8.78 8.16 -8.69
CA PRO A 27 -9.27 9.52 -8.68
C PRO A 27 -8.11 10.52 -8.83
N GLY A 28 -8.38 11.62 -9.53
CA GLY A 28 -7.44 12.72 -9.67
C GLY A 28 -7.37 13.58 -8.42
N ALA A 29 -6.26 14.28 -8.25
CA ALA A 29 -6.09 15.25 -7.16
C ALA A 29 -7.15 16.36 -7.27
N VAL A 30 -7.66 16.77 -6.11
CA VAL A 30 -8.53 17.95 -6.00
C VAL A 30 -7.69 19.24 -6.17
N PRO A 31 -8.30 20.38 -6.54
CA PRO A 31 -7.56 21.63 -6.74
C PRO A 31 -6.74 22.09 -5.52
N GLU A 32 -7.18 21.72 -4.32
CA GLU A 32 -6.46 21.97 -3.08
C GLU A 32 -5.45 20.85 -2.80
N ASN A 33 -4.18 21.12 -3.11
CA ASN A 33 -3.10 20.20 -2.78
C ASN A 33 -2.63 20.44 -1.34
N GLN A 34 -2.58 19.37 -0.55
CA GLN A 34 -2.19 19.39 0.85
C GLN A 34 -1.04 18.43 1.07
N GLN A 35 -0.11 18.85 1.92
CA GLN A 35 0.96 18.01 2.41
C GLN A 35 0.92 18.02 3.93
N LEU A 36 0.68 16.86 4.53
CA LEU A 36 0.65 16.70 5.98
C LEU A 36 1.83 15.83 6.38
N SER A 37 2.57 16.24 7.39
CA SER A 37 3.64 15.44 7.94
C SER A 37 3.62 15.51 9.46
N ILE A 38 3.74 14.35 10.09
CA ILE A 38 3.86 14.21 11.54
C ILE A 38 5.15 13.45 11.79
N THR A 39 6.02 14.00 12.62
CA THR A 39 7.22 13.31 13.08
C THR A 39 7.17 13.21 14.60
N THR A 40 7.34 12.00 15.12
CA THR A 40 7.34 11.72 16.55
C THR A 40 8.67 11.11 16.94
N LEU A 41 9.32 11.71 17.95
CA LEU A 41 10.55 11.22 18.56
C LEU A 41 10.30 11.07 20.05
N ILE A 42 10.49 9.87 20.59
CA ILE A 42 10.35 9.58 22.02
C ILE A 42 11.58 8.81 22.45
N ASP A 43 12.21 9.25 23.52
CA ASP A 43 13.24 8.49 24.24
C ASP A 43 12.95 8.63 25.73
N VAL A 44 12.51 7.54 26.35
CA VAL A 44 11.93 7.58 27.70
C VAL A 44 12.09 6.27 28.45
N ILE A 45 12.25 6.38 29.76
CA ILE A 45 12.10 5.27 30.70
C ILE A 45 10.77 5.45 31.42
N GLY A 46 9.81 4.55 31.20
CA GLY A 46 8.51 4.60 31.87
C GLY A 46 7.34 4.20 30.98
N PHE A 47 6.15 4.66 31.36
CA PHE A 47 4.92 4.39 30.62
C PHE A 47 4.85 5.23 29.35
N VAL A 48 4.43 4.62 28.25
CA VAL A 48 4.11 5.31 26.99
C VAL A 48 2.80 4.77 26.44
N SER A 49 1.96 5.66 25.95
CA SER A 49 0.79 5.35 25.13
C SER A 49 0.80 6.30 23.94
N LEU A 50 0.79 5.74 22.75
CA LEU A 50 0.77 6.47 21.50
C LEU A 50 -0.30 5.87 20.59
N ASP A 51 -1.13 6.75 20.05
CA ASP A 51 -2.17 6.40 19.10
C ASP A 51 -2.09 7.39 17.93
N THR A 52 -1.94 6.86 16.72
CA THR A 52 -1.92 7.63 15.48
C THR A 52 -2.95 7.01 14.53
N SER A 53 -3.86 7.84 14.03
CA SER A 53 -4.86 7.42 13.06
C SER A 53 -4.92 8.38 11.90
N PHE A 54 -5.08 7.83 10.71
CA PHE A 54 -5.32 8.59 9.50
C PHE A 54 -6.44 7.93 8.71
N ASP A 55 -7.39 8.74 8.27
CA ASP A 55 -8.53 8.31 7.46
C ASP A 55 -8.69 9.33 6.34
N TRP A 56 -8.60 8.85 5.11
CA TRP A 56 -8.73 9.67 3.92
C TRP A 56 -9.57 8.95 2.88
N SER A 57 -10.52 9.68 2.32
CA SER A 57 -11.32 9.23 1.20
C SER A 57 -11.33 10.32 0.12
N ILE A 58 -11.27 9.90 -1.13
CA ILE A 58 -11.30 10.76 -2.31
C ILE A 58 -12.15 10.10 -3.39
N SER A 59 -12.98 10.89 -4.07
CA SER A 59 -13.77 10.46 -5.23
C SER A 59 -13.60 11.47 -6.37
N SER A 60 -13.72 11.01 -7.60
CA SER A 60 -13.89 11.88 -8.77
C SER A 60 -15.31 12.42 -8.92
N GLY A 61 -16.27 11.86 -8.17
CA GLY A 61 -17.64 12.35 -8.01
C GLY A 61 -17.90 12.88 -6.60
N THR A 62 -18.90 12.31 -5.90
CA THR A 62 -19.33 12.75 -4.56
C THR A 62 -19.14 11.64 -3.54
N LEU A 63 -18.55 11.96 -2.38
CA LEU A 63 -18.32 10.99 -1.30
C LEU A 63 -19.61 10.51 -0.60
N GLU A 64 -20.74 11.20 -0.79
CA GLU A 64 -22.01 10.92 -0.12
C GLU A 64 -22.79 9.77 -0.77
N ASP A 65 -22.55 9.50 -2.06
CA ASP A 65 -23.22 8.44 -2.79
C ASP A 65 -22.42 7.13 -2.72
N ARG A 66 -23.09 6.07 -2.24
CA ARG A 66 -22.49 4.71 -2.14
C ARG A 66 -22.61 3.90 -3.43
N ILE A 67 -23.10 4.51 -4.50
CA ILE A 67 -23.26 3.92 -5.82
C ILE A 67 -22.47 4.78 -6.80
N PHE A 68 -21.47 4.19 -7.44
CA PHE A 68 -20.69 4.89 -8.44
C PHE A 68 -21.55 5.32 -9.63
N GLY A 69 -21.49 6.61 -9.98
CA GLY A 69 -21.94 7.12 -11.26
C GLY A 69 -21.08 6.59 -12.43
N PRO A 70 -21.51 6.78 -13.69
CA PRO A 70 -20.68 6.47 -14.85
C PRO A 70 -19.35 7.24 -14.79
N ASN A 71 -18.22 6.56 -15.06
CA ASN A 71 -16.85 7.12 -14.99
C ASN A 71 -16.38 7.55 -13.58
N GLU A 72 -17.13 7.25 -12.52
CA GLU A 72 -16.71 7.61 -11.16
C GLU A 72 -15.69 6.62 -10.61
N THR A 73 -14.72 7.15 -9.86
CA THR A 73 -13.66 6.41 -9.18
C THR A 73 -13.52 6.93 -7.76
N MET A 74 -13.27 6.05 -6.82
CA MET A 74 -12.98 6.39 -5.44
C MET A 74 -11.77 5.63 -4.93
N ALA A 75 -11.11 6.22 -3.95
CA ALA A 75 -10.13 5.55 -3.15
C ALA A 75 -10.26 5.98 -1.69
N SER A 76 -10.01 5.04 -0.78
CA SER A 76 -9.94 5.31 0.65
C SER A 76 -8.72 4.65 1.26
N LEU A 77 -8.13 5.34 2.22
CA LEU A 77 -6.98 4.88 2.98
C LEU A 77 -7.26 5.03 4.48
N LEU A 78 -7.12 3.94 5.21
CA LEU A 78 -7.22 3.91 6.66
C LEU A 78 -5.91 3.38 7.23
N TYR A 79 -5.23 4.21 8.01
CA TYR A 79 -4.04 3.83 8.77
C TYR A 79 -4.32 3.98 10.26
N ARG A 80 -3.91 2.98 11.04
CA ARG A 80 -3.97 3.00 12.50
C ARG A 80 -2.68 2.41 13.04
N ASP A 81 -2.05 3.13 13.95
CA ASP A 81 -0.88 2.71 14.70
C ASP A 81 -1.12 2.99 16.18
N SER A 82 -0.89 1.98 17.00
CA SER A 82 -0.99 2.07 18.45
C SER A 82 0.23 1.40 19.07
N LEU A 83 0.78 2.04 20.11
CA LEU A 83 1.92 1.55 20.85
C LEU A 83 1.71 1.85 22.33
N MET A 84 1.91 0.84 23.16
CA MET A 84 1.83 0.98 24.61
C MET A 84 2.97 0.22 25.28
N THR A 85 3.52 0.82 26.33
CA THR A 85 4.35 0.11 27.31
C THR A 85 3.97 0.52 28.72
N ASN A 86 4.03 -0.42 29.65
CA ASN A 86 3.81 -0.19 31.08
C ASN A 86 5.09 0.17 31.85
N GLY A 87 6.22 0.37 31.17
CA GLY A 87 7.52 0.68 31.76
C GLY A 87 8.66 0.46 30.77
N GLY A 88 9.87 0.24 31.28
CA GLY A 88 11.02 -0.04 30.41
C GLY A 88 11.57 1.18 29.70
N HIS A 89 12.63 0.97 28.94
CA HIS A 89 13.25 2.00 28.09
C HIS A 89 12.72 1.86 26.67
N LEU A 90 12.09 2.93 26.16
CA LEU A 90 11.55 3.01 24.81
C LEU A 90 12.25 4.15 24.05
N ALA A 91 12.87 3.81 22.92
CA ALA A 91 13.29 4.77 21.91
C ALA A 91 12.46 4.56 20.63
N LEU A 92 11.75 5.59 20.19
CA LEU A 92 10.85 5.59 19.05
C LEU A 92 11.21 6.76 18.13
N SER A 93 11.27 6.47 16.84
CA SER A 93 11.22 7.45 15.77
C SER A 93 10.15 7.03 14.77
N SER A 94 9.18 7.90 14.51
CA SER A 94 8.19 7.68 13.46
C SER A 94 7.94 8.93 12.63
N SER A 95 7.66 8.73 11.35
CA SER A 95 7.17 9.74 10.44
C SER A 95 5.93 9.24 9.73
N VAL A 96 4.94 10.11 9.58
CA VAL A 96 3.74 9.91 8.75
C VAL A 96 3.68 11.07 7.78
N GLU A 97 3.57 10.78 6.50
CA GLU A 97 3.57 11.74 5.41
C GLU A 97 2.39 11.48 4.48
N LEU A 98 1.66 12.54 4.16
CA LEU A 98 0.59 12.57 3.18
C LEU A 98 0.92 13.63 2.12
N ASP A 99 0.78 13.25 0.86
CA ASP A 99 0.77 14.14 -0.30
C ASP A 99 -0.48 13.84 -1.14
N THR A 100 -1.42 14.79 -1.19
CA THR A 100 -2.69 14.61 -1.93
C THR A 100 -2.56 14.88 -3.43
N ARG A 101 -1.38 15.26 -3.93
CA ARG A 101 -1.12 15.48 -5.35
C ARG A 101 -1.21 14.19 -6.16
N ASN A 102 -1.37 14.35 -7.47
CA ASN A 102 -1.25 13.27 -8.44
C ASN A 102 0.13 12.63 -8.36
N GLN A 103 0.18 11.33 -8.07
CA GLN A 103 1.43 10.58 -8.01
C GLN A 103 1.75 9.92 -9.35
N THR A 104 3.03 9.67 -9.57
CA THR A 104 3.52 8.88 -10.71
C THR A 104 3.95 7.49 -10.24
N LYS A 105 4.32 6.61 -11.19
CA LYS A 105 4.87 5.28 -10.88
C LYS A 105 6.10 5.42 -9.98
N GLY A 106 6.08 4.74 -8.83
CA GLY A 106 7.14 4.74 -7.82
C GLY A 106 6.98 5.76 -6.69
N LEU A 107 6.09 6.76 -6.85
CA LEU A 107 5.76 7.72 -5.78
C LEU A 107 4.50 7.29 -5.04
N TYR A 108 4.26 7.82 -3.83
CA TYR A 108 3.15 7.38 -2.97
C TYR A 108 2.46 8.58 -2.35
N ASN A 109 1.15 8.49 -2.18
CA ASN A 109 0.38 9.53 -1.50
C ASN A 109 0.57 9.45 0.00
N PHE A 110 0.65 8.24 0.55
CA PHE A 110 0.85 8.00 1.96
C PHE A 110 2.16 7.24 2.16
N ASN A 111 2.96 7.69 3.10
CA ASN A 111 4.23 7.09 3.47
C ASN A 111 4.41 7.18 4.98
N THR A 112 4.71 6.06 5.63
CA THR A 112 5.12 6.01 7.03
C THR A 112 6.38 5.18 7.19
N GLY A 113 7.22 5.63 8.10
CA GLY A 113 8.40 4.92 8.55
C GLY A 113 8.45 4.97 10.07
N LYS A 114 8.61 3.82 10.71
CA LYS A 114 8.69 3.71 12.16
C LYS A 114 9.84 2.79 12.54
N VAL A 115 10.62 3.21 13.53
CA VAL A 115 11.66 2.42 14.17
C VAL A 115 11.47 2.53 15.67
N VAL A 116 11.41 1.38 16.34
CA VAL A 116 11.24 1.30 17.78
C VAL A 116 12.29 0.35 18.34
N THR A 117 12.97 0.80 19.39
CA THR A 117 13.82 -0.03 20.22
C THR A 117 13.23 -0.04 21.62
N TYR A 118 13.04 -1.22 22.18
CA TYR A 118 12.44 -1.41 23.49
C TYR A 118 13.25 -2.39 24.33
N GLU A 119 13.44 -2.05 25.61
CA GLU A 119 14.02 -2.92 26.63
C GLU A 119 13.17 -2.87 27.91
N SER A 120 12.83 -4.04 28.41
CA SER A 120 12.05 -4.22 29.63
C SER A 120 12.86 -3.88 30.88
N ILE A 121 12.19 -3.25 31.85
CA ILE A 121 12.63 -3.06 33.23
C ILE A 121 11.53 -3.64 34.15
N GLU A 122 11.91 -4.45 35.13
CA GLU A 122 11.00 -4.95 36.19
C GLU A 122 9.73 -5.66 35.68
N GLY A 123 9.83 -6.41 34.56
CA GLY A 123 8.69 -7.15 34.00
C GLY A 123 7.74 -6.31 33.14
N SER A 124 8.14 -5.10 32.77
CA SER A 124 7.43 -4.30 31.77
C SER A 124 7.46 -4.95 30.38
N HIS A 125 6.47 -4.66 29.56
CA HIS A 125 6.35 -5.19 28.21
C HIS A 125 5.71 -4.18 27.28
N LEU A 126 6.09 -4.27 26.01
CA LEU A 126 5.53 -3.48 24.92
C LEU A 126 4.47 -4.28 24.16
N VAL A 127 3.40 -3.57 23.81
CA VAL A 127 2.38 -4.02 22.86
C VAL A 127 2.26 -2.96 21.78
N ALA A 128 2.23 -3.39 20.52
CA ALA A 128 1.98 -2.49 19.41
C ALA A 128 1.09 -3.16 18.35
N ASP A 129 0.29 -2.37 17.66
CA ASP A 129 -0.54 -2.79 16.54
C ASP A 129 -0.50 -1.71 15.46
N GLU A 130 -0.16 -2.11 14.24
CA GLU A 130 -0.16 -1.23 13.08
C GLU A 130 -0.98 -1.87 11.96
N SER A 131 -1.85 -1.09 11.34
CA SER A 131 -2.66 -1.53 10.21
C SER A 131 -2.77 -0.45 9.13
N LEU A 132 -2.74 -0.90 7.87
CA LEU A 132 -2.99 -0.10 6.69
C LEU A 132 -4.02 -0.82 5.82
N VAL A 133 -5.10 -0.12 5.50
CA VAL A 133 -6.16 -0.60 4.61
C VAL A 133 -6.30 0.39 3.48
N MET A 134 -6.16 -0.12 2.25
CA MET A 134 -6.39 0.63 1.03
C MET A 134 -7.56 -0.01 0.29
N SER A 135 -8.55 0.80 -0.07
CA SER A 135 -9.63 0.40 -0.95
C SER A 135 -9.67 1.32 -2.15
N THR A 136 -9.81 0.73 -3.33
CA THR A 136 -10.01 1.46 -4.58
C THR A 136 -11.21 0.86 -5.28
N GLY A 137 -11.97 1.69 -5.97
CA GLY A 137 -13.09 1.22 -6.77
C GLY A 137 -13.42 2.21 -7.84
N GLY A 138 -14.02 1.71 -8.92
CA GLY A 138 -14.43 2.55 -10.02
C GLY A 138 -15.47 1.87 -10.86
N ASN A 139 -16.28 2.70 -11.50
CA ASN A 139 -17.21 2.26 -12.51
C ASN A 139 -16.54 2.17 -13.88
N TYR A 140 -17.22 1.56 -14.83
CA TYR A 140 -16.79 1.54 -16.22
C TYR A 140 -16.56 2.96 -16.76
N THR A 141 -15.51 3.10 -17.56
CA THR A 141 -15.21 4.33 -18.29
C THR A 141 -14.87 4.06 -19.75
N ASP A 142 -15.37 4.91 -20.64
CA ASP A 142 -15.08 4.98 -22.09
C ASP A 142 -14.05 6.07 -22.39
N SER A 143 -13.49 6.70 -21.35
CA SER A 143 -12.73 7.94 -21.48
C SER A 143 -11.32 7.73 -22.05
N GLY A 144 -10.83 8.73 -22.79
CA GLY A 144 -9.48 8.76 -23.35
C GLY A 144 -8.34 8.88 -22.33
N ASN A 145 -8.65 8.89 -21.02
CA ASN A 145 -7.69 9.03 -19.92
C ASN A 145 -7.06 7.69 -19.48
N ILE A 146 -7.47 6.59 -20.10
CA ILE A 146 -6.78 5.30 -20.00
C ILE A 146 -5.49 5.43 -20.81
N GLY A 147 -4.33 5.30 -20.16
CA GLY A 147 -3.03 5.52 -20.79
C GLY A 147 -2.90 4.83 -22.14
N ARG A 148 -2.90 5.61 -23.23
CA ARG A 148 -2.79 5.11 -24.60
C ARG A 148 -1.33 5.08 -25.02
N CYS A 149 -0.90 3.97 -25.63
CA CYS A 149 0.29 4.00 -26.46
C CYS A 149 -0.01 4.81 -27.73
N VAL A 150 0.87 5.75 -28.11
CA VAL A 150 0.72 6.60 -29.33
C VAL A 150 0.58 5.78 -30.62
N PHE A 151 0.94 4.49 -30.57
CA PHE A 151 0.87 3.54 -31.68
C PHE A 151 -0.32 2.55 -31.61
N ALA A 152 -1.21 2.66 -30.61
CA ALA A 152 -2.37 1.78 -30.51
C ALA A 152 -3.48 2.21 -31.50
N SER A 153 -3.94 1.30 -32.34
CA SER A 153 -4.86 1.54 -33.47
C SER A 153 -6.35 1.45 -33.14
N GLY A 154 -6.73 1.31 -31.86
CA GLY A 154 -8.12 1.22 -31.40
C GLY A 154 -8.68 2.57 -30.94
N SER A 155 -9.87 2.96 -31.45
CA SER A 155 -10.51 4.25 -31.16
C SER A 155 -11.36 4.28 -29.87
N SER A 156 -11.57 3.15 -29.19
CA SER A 156 -12.36 3.04 -27.96
C SER A 156 -11.74 2.05 -26.97
N ALA A 157 -10.82 2.50 -26.12
CA ALA A 157 -10.41 1.74 -24.95
C ALA A 157 -11.39 2.05 -23.82
N SER A 158 -11.96 1.00 -23.23
CA SER A 158 -12.77 1.12 -22.02
C SER A 158 -12.05 0.44 -20.86
N ALA A 159 -12.11 1.06 -19.67
CA ALA A 159 -11.75 0.40 -18.43
C ALA A 159 -13.03 -0.19 -17.81
N PRO A 160 -13.03 -1.47 -17.43
CA PRO A 160 -14.15 -2.10 -16.76
C PRO A 160 -14.27 -1.64 -15.29
N ALA A 161 -15.40 -1.91 -14.66
CA ALA A 161 -15.57 -1.65 -13.24
C ALA A 161 -14.63 -2.53 -12.39
N PHE A 162 -14.17 -2.00 -11.26
CA PHE A 162 -13.31 -2.69 -10.30
C PHE A 162 -13.64 -2.28 -8.87
N CYS A 163 -13.34 -3.15 -7.91
CA CYS A 163 -13.47 -2.90 -6.48
C CYS A 163 -12.45 -3.77 -5.75
N ASN A 164 -11.37 -3.13 -5.30
CA ASN A 164 -10.20 -3.77 -4.74
C ASN A 164 -10.01 -3.29 -3.32
N THR A 165 -9.76 -4.21 -2.38
CA THR A 165 -9.39 -3.86 -1.02
C THR A 165 -8.21 -4.68 -0.56
N VAL A 166 -7.21 -3.99 -0.05
CA VAL A 166 -5.93 -4.56 0.37
C VAL A 166 -5.66 -4.13 1.79
N ARG A 167 -5.27 -5.09 2.63
CA ARG A 167 -5.06 -4.88 4.07
C ARG A 167 -3.73 -5.46 4.48
N ALA A 168 -2.96 -4.67 5.22
CA ALA A 168 -1.77 -5.11 5.91
C ALA A 168 -1.89 -4.78 7.40
N ARG A 169 -1.55 -5.75 8.25
CA ARG A 169 -1.52 -5.57 9.69
C ARG A 169 -0.32 -6.27 10.30
N SER A 170 0.29 -5.64 11.29
CA SER A 170 1.24 -6.27 12.20
C SER A 170 0.87 -6.01 13.65
N SER A 171 1.19 -6.95 14.52
CA SER A 171 0.98 -6.83 15.96
C SER A 171 2.16 -7.42 16.71
N LEU A 172 2.65 -6.68 17.69
CA LEU A 172 3.69 -7.07 18.63
C LEU A 172 3.03 -7.23 19.99
N ILE A 173 3.21 -8.41 20.60
CA ILE A 173 2.53 -8.79 21.84
C ILE A 173 3.58 -9.21 22.84
N ASN A 174 3.52 -8.62 24.05
CA ASN A 174 4.40 -8.92 25.18
C ASN A 174 5.88 -8.91 24.76
N VAL A 175 6.31 -7.83 24.12
CA VAL A 175 7.72 -7.65 23.75
C VAL A 175 8.49 -7.19 24.97
N ASN A 176 9.56 -7.91 25.31
CA ASN A 176 10.41 -7.60 26.45
C ASN A 176 11.74 -6.97 26.01
N SER A 177 12.26 -7.34 24.86
CA SER A 177 13.48 -6.75 24.29
C SER A 177 13.45 -6.93 22.79
N ALA A 178 13.45 -5.85 22.02
CA ALA A 178 13.53 -5.93 20.56
C ALA A 178 13.81 -4.56 19.94
N GLN A 179 14.30 -4.59 18.71
CA GLN A 179 14.16 -3.49 17.77
C GLN A 179 13.26 -3.93 16.63
N TYR A 180 12.25 -3.12 16.30
CA TYR A 180 11.44 -3.35 15.12
C TYR A 180 11.32 -2.10 14.27
N SER A 181 11.13 -2.30 12.98
CA SER A 181 10.84 -1.25 12.03
C SER A 181 9.68 -1.62 11.13
N THR A 182 8.86 -0.63 10.80
CA THR A 182 7.80 -0.76 9.81
C THR A 182 7.90 0.33 8.76
N SER A 183 7.50 -0.01 7.55
CA SER A 183 7.28 0.97 6.48
C SER A 183 5.98 0.62 5.77
N ALA A 184 5.08 1.59 5.68
CA ALA A 184 3.80 1.42 4.98
C ALA A 184 3.62 2.54 3.97
N LYS A 185 3.25 2.18 2.75
CA LYS A 185 3.13 3.10 1.62
C LYS A 185 1.87 2.78 0.84
N ALA A 186 1.15 3.81 0.40
CA ALA A 186 -0.02 3.64 -0.46
C ALA A 186 -0.12 4.72 -1.54
N ARG A 187 -0.55 4.32 -2.73
CA ARG A 187 -0.86 5.20 -3.86
C ARG A 187 -2.32 5.04 -4.22
N VAL A 188 -3.05 6.15 -4.10
CA VAL A 188 -4.51 6.22 -4.28
C VAL A 188 -4.96 7.39 -5.16
N VAL A 189 -4.05 8.30 -5.56
CA VAL A 189 -4.35 9.44 -6.44
C VAL A 189 -3.36 9.50 -7.61
N ALA A 190 -3.88 9.67 -8.82
CA ALA A 190 -3.06 9.84 -10.02
C ALA A 190 -3.73 10.71 -11.08
N ALA A 191 -2.92 11.28 -11.97
CA ALA A 191 -3.40 12.16 -13.03
C ALA A 191 -4.11 11.41 -14.16
N ASP A 192 -3.72 10.15 -14.42
CA ASP A 192 -4.22 9.34 -15.52
C ASP A 192 -4.22 7.84 -15.16
N GLY A 193 -4.85 7.04 -16.02
CA GLY A 193 -4.94 5.59 -15.87
C GLY A 193 -3.69 4.81 -16.23
N SER A 194 -2.53 5.45 -16.40
CA SER A 194 -1.25 4.73 -16.57
C SER A 194 -0.60 4.40 -15.23
N VAL A 195 -1.01 5.06 -14.14
CA VAL A 195 -0.41 4.92 -12.82
C VAL A 195 -1.24 3.93 -11.96
N PRO A 196 -0.66 2.80 -11.53
CA PRO A 196 -1.37 1.81 -10.73
C PRO A 196 -1.55 2.24 -9.30
N SER A 197 -2.68 1.84 -8.73
CA SER A 197 -2.84 1.76 -7.28
C SER A 197 -1.79 0.80 -6.73
N ALA A 198 -1.21 1.14 -5.59
CA ALA A 198 -0.16 0.33 -5.00
C ALA A 198 -0.19 0.44 -3.49
N LEU A 199 0.05 -0.68 -2.81
CA LEU A 199 0.27 -0.74 -1.37
C LEU A 199 1.53 -1.54 -1.13
N SER A 200 2.44 -1.01 -0.31
CA SER A 200 3.65 -1.70 0.12
C SER A 200 3.73 -1.62 1.64
N TYR A 201 3.87 -2.76 2.29
CA TYR A 201 4.01 -2.86 3.74
C TYR A 201 5.18 -3.78 4.08
N GLN A 202 6.07 -3.32 4.95
CA GLN A 202 7.16 -4.12 5.45
C GLN A 202 7.25 -4.00 6.97
N ILE A 203 7.52 -5.13 7.62
CA ILE A 203 7.92 -5.18 9.03
C ILE A 203 9.20 -5.99 9.15
N THR A 204 10.14 -5.49 9.95
CA THR A 204 11.34 -6.22 10.37
C THR A 204 11.48 -6.14 11.88
N LEU A 205 11.80 -7.27 12.50
CA LEU A 205 12.05 -7.42 13.93
C LEU A 205 13.42 -8.08 14.11
N THR A 206 14.26 -7.45 14.90
CA THR A 206 15.63 -7.87 15.23
C THR A 206 15.87 -7.72 16.74
N PRO A 207 16.92 -8.35 17.28
CA PRO A 207 17.31 -8.15 18.67
C PRO A 207 17.56 -6.67 18.96
N ASN A 208 17.30 -6.24 20.19
CA ASN A 208 17.71 -4.91 20.63
C ASN A 208 19.25 -4.86 20.59
N PRO A 209 19.88 -3.96 19.80
CA PRO A 209 21.33 -3.89 19.68
C PRO A 209 22.04 -3.47 20.98
N ALA A 210 21.31 -2.86 21.93
CA ALA A 210 21.82 -2.48 23.23
C ALA A 210 21.66 -3.60 24.29
N SER A 211 21.03 -4.73 23.94
CA SER A 211 20.80 -5.84 24.86
C SER A 211 21.79 -6.98 24.63
N ASP A 212 22.29 -7.57 25.72
CA ASP A 212 23.20 -8.72 25.67
C ASP A 212 22.49 -10.05 25.36
N LEU A 213 21.16 -10.04 25.19
CA LEU A 213 20.36 -11.24 24.96
C LEU A 213 20.60 -11.92 23.61
N GLY A 214 21.07 -11.16 22.60
CA GLY A 214 21.30 -11.69 21.24
C GLY A 214 20.05 -12.17 20.50
N GLN A 215 18.86 -11.92 21.06
CA GLN A 215 17.57 -12.31 20.50
C GLN A 215 16.51 -11.26 20.87
N ALA A 216 15.54 -11.05 19.99
CA ALA A 216 14.31 -10.35 20.35
C ALA A 216 13.40 -11.29 21.15
N VAL A 217 12.79 -10.79 22.22
CA VAL A 217 11.91 -11.57 23.09
C VAL A 217 10.50 -11.01 23.01
N GLY A 218 9.57 -11.82 22.51
CA GLY A 218 8.15 -11.46 22.43
C GLY A 218 7.41 -12.30 21.40
N THR A 219 6.26 -11.79 20.96
CA THR A 219 5.48 -12.36 19.85
C THR A 219 5.27 -11.32 18.77
N VAL A 220 5.47 -11.70 17.51
CA VAL A 220 5.08 -10.93 16.33
C VAL A 220 4.04 -11.69 15.52
N VAL A 221 2.99 -10.98 15.11
CA VAL A 221 1.91 -11.48 14.25
C VAL A 221 1.80 -10.57 13.05
N THR A 222 1.66 -11.15 11.86
CA THR A 222 1.35 -10.40 10.63
C THR A 222 0.14 -11.00 9.96
N GLU A 223 -0.72 -10.16 9.40
CA GLU A 223 -1.88 -10.56 8.64
C GLU A 223 -1.99 -9.66 7.40
N PHE A 224 -1.89 -10.28 6.23
CA PHE A 224 -2.01 -9.62 4.94
C PHE A 224 -3.18 -10.22 4.19
N SER A 225 -3.96 -9.37 3.52
CA SER A 225 -5.07 -9.82 2.70
C SER A 225 -5.30 -8.90 1.51
N GLY A 226 -5.79 -9.48 0.42
CA GLY A 226 -6.28 -8.75 -0.74
C GLY A 226 -7.58 -9.39 -1.21
N ASP A 227 -8.60 -8.57 -1.42
CA ASP A 227 -9.87 -8.93 -2.03
C ASP A 227 -10.02 -8.07 -3.29
N ILE A 228 -9.85 -8.70 -4.46
CA ILE A 228 -9.81 -8.03 -5.77
C ILE A 228 -11.03 -8.48 -6.55
N MET A 229 -11.80 -7.52 -7.06
CA MET A 229 -12.97 -7.79 -7.90
C MET A 229 -12.91 -6.92 -9.15
N GLU A 230 -12.84 -7.54 -10.32
CA GLU A 230 -12.69 -6.82 -11.59
C GLU A 230 -13.66 -7.37 -12.64
N ALA A 231 -14.22 -6.48 -13.46
CA ALA A 231 -15.07 -6.81 -14.60
C ALA A 231 -14.25 -6.93 -15.90
N ARG A 232 -14.90 -7.34 -17.01
CA ARG A 232 -14.31 -7.36 -18.35
C ARG A 232 -14.86 -6.20 -19.19
N GLY A 233 -14.03 -5.62 -20.05
CA GLY A 233 -14.40 -4.48 -20.92
C GLY A 233 -15.28 -4.82 -22.14
N THR A 234 -15.99 -5.95 -22.15
CA THR A 234 -16.76 -6.40 -23.33
C THR A 234 -18.26 -6.44 -23.05
N GLY A 235 -19.05 -5.60 -23.74
CA GLY A 235 -20.51 -5.74 -23.81
C GLY A 235 -21.21 -5.71 -22.44
N GLU A 236 -22.19 -6.58 -22.22
CA GLU A 236 -23.10 -6.61 -21.05
C GLU A 236 -22.47 -6.95 -19.67
N SER A 237 -21.15 -7.17 -19.59
CA SER A 237 -20.45 -7.59 -18.37
C SER A 237 -19.53 -6.52 -17.76
N TRP A 238 -19.56 -5.28 -18.27
CA TRP A 238 -18.70 -4.19 -17.81
C TRP A 238 -18.85 -3.83 -16.32
N ASN A 239 -20.02 -4.10 -15.72
CA ASN A 239 -20.34 -3.88 -14.30
C ASN A 239 -20.49 -5.18 -13.49
N LYS A 240 -20.18 -6.34 -14.09
CA LYS A 240 -20.30 -7.63 -13.43
C LYS A 240 -18.91 -8.17 -13.13
N ALA A 241 -18.68 -8.54 -11.87
CA ALA A 241 -17.44 -9.18 -11.45
C ALA A 241 -17.15 -10.38 -12.35
N SER A 242 -16.06 -10.29 -13.10
CA SER A 242 -15.59 -11.31 -14.02
C SER A 242 -14.41 -12.09 -13.43
N VAL A 243 -13.76 -11.52 -12.43
CA VAL A 243 -12.78 -12.20 -11.57
C VAL A 243 -12.96 -11.73 -10.13
N THR A 244 -12.81 -12.68 -9.22
CA THR A 244 -12.61 -12.42 -7.80
C THR A 244 -11.33 -13.12 -7.37
N ASN A 245 -10.35 -12.37 -6.88
CA ASN A 245 -9.11 -12.92 -6.34
C ASN A 245 -9.00 -12.56 -4.86
N THR A 246 -8.98 -13.59 -4.01
CA THR A 246 -8.83 -13.44 -2.57
C THR A 246 -7.52 -14.07 -2.14
N MET A 247 -6.63 -13.27 -1.56
CA MET A 247 -5.38 -13.73 -0.95
C MET A 247 -5.41 -13.43 0.55
N LYS A 248 -4.96 -14.38 1.36
CA LYS A 248 -4.75 -14.19 2.80
C LYS A 248 -3.46 -14.88 3.23
N ASP A 249 -2.68 -14.20 4.04
CA ASP A 249 -1.45 -14.74 4.59
C ASP A 249 -1.27 -14.28 6.03
N LYS A 250 -0.90 -15.23 6.91
CA LYS A 250 -0.78 -15.00 8.34
C LYS A 250 0.44 -15.71 8.89
N ALA A 251 1.28 -14.98 9.60
CA ALA A 251 2.43 -15.53 10.31
C ALA A 251 2.41 -15.12 11.78
N LYS A 252 2.78 -16.04 12.67
CA LYS A 252 2.95 -15.79 14.11
C LYS A 252 4.25 -16.45 14.56
N VAL A 253 5.14 -15.67 15.16
CA VAL A 253 6.41 -16.14 15.72
C VAL A 253 6.50 -15.65 17.17
N SER A 254 6.94 -16.51 18.08
CA SER A 254 6.99 -16.24 19.52
C SER A 254 8.24 -16.85 20.14
N GLY A 255 8.74 -16.23 21.21
CA GLY A 255 9.89 -16.70 21.97
C GLY A 255 11.13 -15.85 21.70
N GLY A 256 12.30 -16.49 21.62
CA GLY A 256 13.55 -15.86 21.21
C GLY A 256 13.67 -15.79 19.69
N ILE A 257 13.56 -14.60 19.12
CA ILE A 257 13.53 -14.33 17.69
C ILE A 257 14.86 -13.70 17.28
N ILE A 258 15.64 -14.42 16.46
CA ILE A 258 16.90 -13.89 15.91
C ILE A 258 16.61 -12.86 14.81
N GLN A 259 15.66 -13.17 13.93
CA GLN A 259 15.20 -12.25 12.90
C GLN A 259 13.81 -12.67 12.44
N PHE A 260 12.93 -11.69 12.26
CA PHE A 260 11.69 -11.84 11.52
C PHE A 260 11.57 -10.68 10.54
N SER A 261 11.29 -10.97 9.28
CA SER A 261 11.08 -9.94 8.26
C SER A 261 10.01 -10.41 7.30
N LYS A 262 9.08 -9.52 6.96
CA LYS A 262 8.00 -9.82 6.06
C LYS A 262 7.61 -8.56 5.28
N ALA A 263 7.45 -8.73 3.98
CA ALA A 263 7.02 -7.69 3.07
C ALA A 263 5.75 -8.13 2.35
N PHE A 264 4.90 -7.17 2.04
CA PHE A 264 3.70 -7.36 1.25
C PHE A 264 3.57 -6.20 0.27
N ASP A 265 3.58 -6.55 -1.01
CA ASP A 265 3.46 -5.61 -2.10
C ASP A 265 2.23 -5.97 -2.93
N TYR A 266 1.39 -4.97 -3.16
CA TYR A 266 0.26 -5.01 -4.06
C TYR A 266 0.41 -3.88 -5.07
N GLN A 267 0.11 -4.20 -6.33
CA GLN A 267 0.01 -3.23 -7.39
C GLN A 267 -1.13 -3.65 -8.31
N SER A 268 -2.04 -2.74 -8.62
CA SER A 268 -3.06 -2.99 -9.64
C SER A 268 -2.48 -2.87 -11.05
N GLY A 269 -3.19 -3.39 -12.04
CA GLY A 269 -2.77 -3.33 -13.43
C GLY A 269 -3.92 -3.72 -14.35
N LEU A 270 -4.05 -2.97 -15.43
CA LEU A 270 -4.98 -3.22 -16.53
C LEU A 270 -4.15 -3.53 -17.77
N SER A 271 -4.35 -4.66 -18.43
CA SER A 271 -3.81 -4.82 -19.79
C SER A 271 -4.85 -4.30 -20.77
N VAL A 272 -4.55 -3.22 -21.48
CA VAL A 272 -5.37 -2.77 -22.60
C VAL A 272 -4.87 -3.50 -23.84
N ILE A 273 -5.73 -4.34 -24.43
CA ILE A 273 -5.46 -5.08 -25.68
C ILE A 273 -6.00 -4.29 -26.86
#